data_AF-A0A351GE77-F1
#
_entry.id   AF-A0A351GE77-F1
#
_cell.length_a   1.000
_cell.length_b   1.000
_cell.length_c   1.000
_cell.angle_alpha   90.00
_cell.angle_beta   90.00
_cell.angle_gamma   90.00
#
_symmetry.space_group_name_H-M   'P 1'
#
loop_
_entity.id
_entity.type
_entity.pdbx_description
1 polymer ?
#
loop_
_entity_poly.entity_id
_entity_poly.type
_entity_poly.pdbx_seq_one_letter_code
_entity_poly.pdbx_strand_id
1 'polypeptide(L)'
;MKRQLLTLLTVAFIAMTYAQFEHQRVYSTFDNLPLAKADTFNNGADSSVGFTHYGRYWNNSYNPTWGSWSGWALSNMTDTLTAGFGNQYSAITGQGVSSTANYMVSTGSRAYIKLDEATAISGAYFTNTTYTARDMEQGSGFSKKFGGDDGNDEDFFRVVISSYLAGTFVDSTIFYLADYRFADNSKDYIVKDWTFVDFNNDPSDDIEIDSISFRYEGSDNGEFGLNTPAYFCMDDFNAISDYKVFGNQFRMGADTFFNGSDAAGGFLLDQMFFPNSYNSDWNSWSGWSISTMYDTVTAGFTNQYSSKMMPLATLPTSNDVVHQQCFISGGVSNEIRGPYLAGQEPTIFTLWEPPVPVSLFITNTTYAFKDMKNGSGFSKKFGGASGDDPDYFRLLVHSISIDSDTLLTDTIYLADFRFEDNTKDYILEEWKEAKIDYSHKIGFELQSSDNGMFGMNTPAYFSLSLIQRLPVSISEVKKEVEVMAYPNPTSDLLHFVSQNSIENISILSLQGEKVQNYIVDNKSAVLNIENLPSGIYLARVYTEEGIATKRFIKQ
;
A
#
# COMPACT_ATOMS: atom_id res chain seq x y z
N MET A 1 14.13 21.04 -56.24
CA MET A 1 14.10 22.15 -55.27
C MET A 1 12.65 22.54 -55.01
N LYS A 2 12.05 22.05 -53.91
CA LYS A 2 11.01 22.71 -53.10
C LYS A 2 10.64 21.75 -51.98
N ARG A 3 11.20 22.01 -50.79
CA ARG A 3 10.82 21.43 -49.51
C ARG A 3 9.37 21.83 -49.25
N GLN A 4 8.47 20.87 -48.98
CA GLN A 4 7.21 21.17 -48.32
C GLN A 4 7.39 20.94 -46.83
N LEU A 5 7.06 21.99 -46.10
CA LEU A 5 7.34 22.26 -44.71
C LEU A 5 6.52 21.31 -43.83
N LEU A 6 7.19 20.66 -42.88
CA LEU A 6 6.60 20.01 -41.72
C LEU A 6 5.92 21.09 -40.88
N THR A 7 4.60 21.06 -40.77
CA THR A 7 3.87 21.94 -39.83
C THR A 7 4.00 21.30 -38.44
N LEU A 8 4.99 21.73 -37.66
CA LEU A 8 4.98 21.52 -36.21
C LEU A 8 3.80 22.32 -35.64
N LEU A 9 2.77 21.62 -35.18
CA LEU A 9 1.75 22.19 -34.31
C LEU A 9 2.34 22.30 -32.91
N THR A 10 2.92 23.45 -32.58
CA THR A 10 3.13 23.85 -31.18
C THR A 10 1.77 24.09 -30.55
N VAL A 11 1.29 23.12 -29.77
CA VAL A 11 0.17 23.31 -28.85
C VAL A 11 0.66 24.22 -27.73
N ALA A 12 0.24 25.49 -27.77
CA ALA A 12 0.38 26.39 -26.65
C ALA A 12 -0.57 25.93 -25.54
N PHE A 13 -0.05 25.26 -24.52
CA PHE A 13 -0.79 24.94 -23.31
C PHE A 13 -1.09 26.23 -22.55
N ILE A 14 -2.34 26.69 -22.60
CA ILE A 14 -2.85 27.57 -21.56
C ILE A 14 -3.06 26.66 -20.35
N ALA A 15 -2.16 26.72 -19.39
CA ALA A 15 -2.35 26.08 -18.10
C ALA A 15 -3.52 26.78 -17.40
N MET A 16 -4.73 26.24 -17.54
CA MET A 16 -5.76 26.46 -16.53
C MET A 16 -5.25 25.76 -15.28
N THR A 17 -4.79 26.55 -14.30
CA THR A 17 -4.36 26.05 -13.00
C THR A 17 -5.62 25.60 -12.25
N TYR A 18 -6.06 24.38 -12.50
CA TYR A 18 -6.99 23.71 -11.61
C TYR A 18 -6.30 23.50 -10.26
N ALA A 19 -7.04 23.65 -9.18
CA ALA A 19 -6.48 23.57 -7.84
C ALA A 19 -6.23 22.10 -7.47
N GLN A 20 -4.98 21.78 -7.14
CA GLN A 20 -4.60 20.52 -6.52
C GLN A 20 -5.04 20.53 -5.05
N PHE A 21 -5.51 19.40 -4.54
CA PHE A 21 -5.75 19.21 -3.11
C PHE A 21 -4.45 18.76 -2.42
N GLU A 22 -4.09 19.40 -1.30
CA GLU A 22 -2.99 18.96 -0.46
C GLU A 22 -3.43 17.80 0.44
N HIS A 23 -2.62 16.75 0.49
CA HIS A 23 -2.85 15.64 1.41
C HIS A 23 -1.53 15.19 2.05
N GLN A 24 -1.63 14.54 3.22
CA GLN A 24 -0.45 13.99 3.87
C GLN A 24 0.10 12.82 3.06
N ARG A 25 1.42 12.83 2.83
CA ARG A 25 2.12 11.75 2.14
C ARG A 25 1.90 10.44 2.89
N VAL A 26 1.44 9.42 2.16
CA VAL A 26 0.99 8.17 2.78
C VAL A 26 2.17 7.23 3.02
N TYR A 27 2.61 6.48 2.02
CA TYR A 27 3.82 5.66 2.09
C TYR A 27 4.48 5.51 0.72
N SER A 28 5.78 5.19 0.71
CA SER A 28 6.54 4.92 -0.51
C SER A 28 6.45 3.46 -0.89
N THR A 29 5.57 3.18 -1.84
CA THR A 29 5.61 1.95 -2.64
C THR A 29 6.75 2.03 -3.65
N PHE A 30 7.25 0.91 -4.14
CA PHE A 30 8.30 0.91 -5.18
C PHE A 30 7.79 0.47 -6.57
N ASP A 31 6.48 0.23 -6.69
CA ASP A 31 5.85 -0.39 -7.86
C ASP A 31 5.78 0.50 -9.09
N ASN A 32 5.79 1.82 -8.89
CA ASN A 32 5.82 2.78 -9.99
C ASN A 32 7.24 3.14 -10.44
N LEU A 33 8.27 2.62 -9.78
CA LEU A 33 9.64 2.75 -10.28
C LEU A 33 9.87 1.75 -11.41
N PRO A 34 10.28 2.21 -12.60
CA PRO A 34 10.42 1.33 -13.75
C PRO A 34 11.66 0.43 -13.60
N LEU A 35 11.47 -0.86 -13.86
CA LEU A 35 12.54 -1.81 -14.14
C LEU A 35 12.47 -2.23 -15.61
N ALA A 36 13.63 -2.53 -16.22
CA ALA A 36 13.73 -2.77 -17.66
C ALA A 36 12.97 -4.02 -18.15
N LYS A 37 12.69 -4.97 -17.24
CA LYS A 37 12.01 -6.25 -17.51
C LYS A 37 11.60 -6.91 -16.19
N ALA A 38 10.89 -8.03 -16.27
CA ALA A 38 10.71 -8.94 -15.14
C ALA A 38 12.02 -9.65 -14.77
N ASP A 39 12.12 -10.10 -13.53
CA ASP A 39 13.28 -10.80 -12.96
C ASP A 39 14.60 -10.04 -13.18
N THR A 40 14.64 -8.80 -12.70
CA THR A 40 15.78 -7.90 -12.80
C THR A 40 15.89 -7.02 -11.56
N PHE A 41 16.98 -6.27 -11.48
CA PHE A 41 17.24 -5.31 -10.44
C PHE A 41 17.96 -4.08 -11.00
N ASN A 42 17.92 -2.98 -10.24
CA ASN A 42 18.82 -1.84 -10.38
C ASN A 42 19.60 -1.67 -9.08
N ASN A 43 20.89 -1.99 -9.13
CA ASN A 43 21.82 -1.87 -8.01
C ASN A 43 22.84 -0.74 -8.22
N GLY A 44 22.52 0.27 -9.03
CA GLY A 44 23.36 1.45 -9.23
C GLY A 44 24.58 1.21 -10.13
N ALA A 45 24.61 0.10 -10.88
CA ALA A 45 25.64 -0.16 -11.89
C ALA A 45 25.71 0.91 -12.99
N ASP A 46 24.65 1.70 -13.13
CA ASP A 46 24.55 2.89 -13.98
C ASP A 46 25.27 4.13 -13.41
N SER A 47 25.91 4.02 -12.24
CA SER A 47 26.56 5.13 -11.52
C SER A 47 25.58 6.21 -11.03
N SER A 48 24.32 5.87 -10.78
CA SER A 48 23.29 6.77 -10.25
C SER A 48 23.57 7.27 -8.82
N VAL A 49 24.39 6.55 -8.03
CA VAL A 49 24.71 6.84 -6.61
C VAL A 49 23.49 6.81 -5.67
N GLY A 50 22.31 6.52 -6.21
CA GLY A 50 21.04 6.47 -5.53
C GLY A 50 19.90 6.93 -6.42
N PHE A 51 18.69 6.96 -5.88
CA PHE A 51 17.51 7.50 -6.57
C PHE A 51 16.62 8.24 -5.58
N THR A 52 15.87 9.22 -6.09
CA THR A 52 14.83 9.90 -5.32
C THR A 52 13.49 9.30 -5.68
N HIS A 53 12.71 8.94 -4.67
CA HIS A 53 11.38 8.42 -4.82
C HIS A 53 10.45 8.98 -3.75
N TYR A 54 9.34 9.57 -4.19
CA TYR A 54 8.36 10.22 -3.31
C TYR A 54 8.98 11.11 -2.23
N GLY A 55 9.84 12.05 -2.66
CA GLY A 55 10.56 12.97 -1.77
C GLY A 55 11.69 12.36 -0.94
N ARG A 56 11.98 11.07 -1.10
CA ARG A 56 12.98 10.37 -0.30
C ARG A 56 14.16 9.96 -1.15
N TYR A 57 15.37 10.18 -0.67
CA TYR A 57 16.59 9.73 -1.33
C TYR A 57 17.05 8.40 -0.76
N TRP A 58 17.26 7.45 -1.65
CA TRP A 58 17.73 6.08 -1.38
C TRP A 58 19.13 5.96 -1.97
N ASN A 59 20.15 5.79 -1.12
CA ASN A 59 21.52 5.76 -1.59
C ASN A 59 21.91 4.43 -2.25
N ASN A 60 22.85 4.49 -3.19
CA ASN A 60 23.49 3.33 -3.77
C ASN A 60 25.00 3.60 -3.98
N SER A 61 25.84 2.58 -3.84
CA SER A 61 27.24 2.63 -4.26
C SER A 61 27.62 1.35 -4.97
N TYR A 62 27.92 1.42 -6.27
CA TYR A 62 28.41 0.31 -7.09
C TYR A 62 29.93 0.40 -7.35
N ASN A 63 30.63 -0.72 -7.21
CA ASN A 63 32.05 -0.87 -7.54
C ASN A 63 32.23 -1.74 -8.80
N PRO A 64 32.57 -1.13 -9.96
CA PRO A 64 32.69 -1.86 -11.22
C PRO A 64 33.91 -2.79 -11.29
N THR A 65 34.91 -2.60 -10.42
CA THR A 65 36.11 -3.46 -10.42
C THR A 65 35.80 -4.85 -9.87
N TRP A 66 34.94 -4.90 -8.86
CA TRP A 66 34.58 -6.13 -8.15
C TRP A 66 33.16 -6.61 -8.44
N GLY A 67 32.38 -5.82 -9.18
CA GLY A 67 30.95 -6.08 -9.41
C GLY A 67 30.12 -6.06 -8.12
N SER A 68 30.62 -5.40 -7.07
CA SER A 68 30.00 -5.34 -5.75
C SER A 68 29.22 -4.03 -5.57
N TRP A 69 28.24 -4.03 -4.67
CA TRP A 69 27.42 -2.86 -4.39
C TRP A 69 27.10 -2.76 -2.90
N SER A 70 26.60 -1.61 -2.47
CA SER A 70 26.08 -1.36 -1.12
C SER A 70 25.04 -0.25 -1.13
N GLY A 71 24.24 -0.14 -0.06
CA GLY A 71 23.08 0.74 -0.03
C GLY A 71 21.84 -0.01 -0.49
N TRP A 72 21.07 0.62 -1.36
CA TRP A 72 19.77 0.15 -1.82
C TRP A 72 19.78 -0.25 -3.29
N ALA A 73 19.17 -1.40 -3.61
CA ALA A 73 18.84 -1.81 -4.96
C ALA A 73 17.33 -2.00 -5.09
N LEU A 74 16.75 -1.56 -6.20
CA LEU A 74 15.38 -1.89 -6.59
C LEU A 74 15.37 -3.27 -7.24
N SER A 75 14.45 -4.16 -6.89
CA SER A 75 14.37 -5.52 -7.44
C SER A 75 12.93 -5.95 -7.71
N ASN A 76 12.75 -6.79 -8.73
CA ASN A 76 11.53 -7.56 -8.98
C ASN A 76 11.81 -9.05 -9.25
N MET A 77 12.93 -9.55 -8.72
CA MET A 77 13.30 -10.96 -8.87
C MET A 77 12.39 -11.88 -8.05
N THR A 78 12.12 -13.08 -8.55
CA THR A 78 11.10 -13.98 -7.97
C THR A 78 11.66 -15.30 -7.41
N ASP A 79 12.98 -15.53 -7.53
CA ASP A 79 13.59 -16.81 -7.15
C ASP A 79 13.68 -16.99 -5.63
N THR A 80 12.78 -17.79 -5.07
CA THR A 80 12.73 -18.13 -3.64
C THR A 80 13.51 -19.38 -3.27
N LEU A 81 14.09 -20.11 -4.23
CA LEU A 81 14.63 -21.46 -4.03
C LEU A 81 16.17 -21.50 -4.04
N THR A 82 16.80 -20.78 -4.96
CA THR A 82 18.24 -20.92 -5.21
C THR A 82 19.07 -20.32 -4.07
N ALA A 83 19.90 -21.13 -3.42
CA ALA A 83 20.84 -20.67 -2.40
C ALA A 83 22.08 -20.00 -3.00
N GLY A 84 22.72 -19.12 -2.22
CA GLY A 84 24.02 -18.51 -2.56
C GLY A 84 23.95 -17.12 -3.17
N PHE A 85 25.12 -16.49 -3.28
CA PHE A 85 25.31 -15.08 -3.66
C PHE A 85 24.68 -14.67 -5.01
N GLY A 86 24.50 -15.62 -5.93
CA GLY A 86 23.83 -15.36 -7.21
C GLY A 86 22.38 -14.88 -7.04
N ASN A 87 21.74 -15.19 -5.91
CA ASN A 87 20.34 -14.88 -5.62
C ASN A 87 20.16 -13.77 -4.57
N GLN A 88 21.09 -12.81 -4.53
CA GLN A 88 21.12 -11.74 -3.53
C GLN A 88 20.03 -10.67 -3.68
N TYR A 89 19.29 -10.66 -4.79
CA TYR A 89 18.28 -9.63 -5.08
C TYR A 89 16.84 -10.14 -4.99
N SER A 90 16.62 -11.44 -4.79
CA SER A 90 15.26 -11.96 -4.60
C SER A 90 14.86 -11.83 -3.15
N ALA A 91 13.67 -11.31 -2.88
CA ALA A 91 13.00 -11.49 -1.60
C ALA A 91 12.63 -12.97 -1.44
N ILE A 92 12.71 -13.50 -0.21
CA ILE A 92 12.32 -14.89 0.06
C ILE A 92 10.83 -15.15 -0.16
N THR A 93 10.02 -14.09 -0.16
CA THR A 93 8.60 -14.06 -0.55
C THR A 93 8.40 -14.19 -2.06
N GLY A 94 9.42 -13.87 -2.87
CA GLY A 94 9.37 -13.85 -4.33
C GLY A 94 8.66 -12.63 -4.93
N GLN A 95 8.17 -11.71 -4.10
CA GLN A 95 7.34 -10.57 -4.52
C GLN A 95 7.33 -9.47 -3.44
N GLY A 96 6.92 -8.27 -3.84
CA GLY A 96 6.68 -7.14 -2.95
C GLY A 96 5.48 -7.36 -2.02
N VAL A 97 5.27 -6.40 -1.12
CA VAL A 97 4.14 -6.36 -0.20
C VAL A 97 2.83 -6.30 -0.99
N SER A 98 1.80 -7.02 -0.53
CA SER A 98 0.52 -7.16 -1.25
C SER A 98 0.69 -7.69 -2.69
N SER A 99 1.72 -8.51 -2.90
CA SER A 99 1.99 -9.23 -4.15
C SER A 99 2.26 -8.30 -5.32
N THR A 100 2.92 -7.18 -5.02
CA THR A 100 3.38 -6.24 -6.01
C THR A 100 4.72 -6.69 -6.60
N ALA A 101 5.11 -6.08 -7.72
CA ALA A 101 6.28 -6.55 -8.46
C ALA A 101 7.60 -6.12 -7.83
N ASN A 102 7.65 -4.90 -7.28
CA ASN A 102 8.91 -4.27 -6.94
C ASN A 102 9.06 -4.13 -5.42
N TYR A 103 10.29 -4.27 -4.95
CA TYR A 103 10.67 -4.05 -3.56
C TYR A 103 12.14 -3.64 -3.48
N MET A 104 12.57 -3.19 -2.31
CA MET A 104 13.94 -2.76 -2.08
C MET A 104 14.77 -3.86 -1.44
N VAL A 105 16.02 -3.97 -1.89
CA VAL A 105 17.05 -4.85 -1.31
C VAL A 105 18.14 -3.96 -0.73
N SER A 106 18.52 -4.22 0.51
CA SER A 106 19.65 -3.53 1.15
C SER A 106 20.84 -4.47 1.27
N THR A 107 22.04 -3.93 1.07
CA THR A 107 23.28 -4.61 1.50
C THR A 107 24.38 -3.67 1.97
N GLY A 108 25.20 -4.21 2.87
CA GLY A 108 26.27 -3.50 3.56
C GLY A 108 25.70 -2.51 4.57
N SER A 109 26.39 -2.29 5.69
CA SER A 109 26.00 -1.31 6.73
C SER A 109 26.21 0.14 6.26
N ARG A 110 25.59 0.49 5.13
CA ARG A 110 25.72 1.74 4.38
C ARG A 110 24.40 2.20 3.76
N ALA A 111 23.33 1.41 3.85
CA ALA A 111 22.01 1.84 3.41
C ALA A 111 21.48 2.94 4.34
N TYR A 112 20.98 4.02 3.75
CA TYR A 112 20.28 5.10 4.42
C TYR A 112 19.17 5.64 3.53
N ILE A 113 18.18 6.24 4.19
CA ILE A 113 17.08 6.96 3.57
C ILE A 113 17.18 8.39 4.07
N LYS A 114 17.14 9.36 3.17
CA LYS A 114 17.06 10.79 3.53
C LYS A 114 15.73 11.36 3.07
N LEU A 115 15.01 12.01 3.97
CA LEU A 115 13.74 12.65 3.69
C LEU A 115 13.97 14.06 3.15
N ASP A 116 13.06 14.55 2.31
CA ASP A 116 13.03 15.92 1.78
C ASP A 116 12.66 16.94 2.85
N GLU A 117 11.83 16.53 3.80
CA GLU A 117 11.47 17.28 4.99
C GLU A 117 11.49 16.38 6.23
N ALA A 118 11.63 16.99 7.41
CA ALA A 118 11.49 16.23 8.65
C ALA A 118 10.04 15.76 8.78
N THR A 119 9.82 14.47 9.00
CA THR A 119 8.48 13.89 9.05
C THR A 119 8.44 12.79 10.10
N ALA A 120 7.32 12.65 10.79
CA ALA A 120 7.03 11.46 11.57
C ALA A 120 6.92 10.25 10.62
N ILE A 121 7.69 9.20 10.88
CA ILE A 121 7.66 7.96 10.10
C ILE A 121 7.07 6.84 10.94
N SER A 122 6.03 6.17 10.43
CA SER A 122 5.40 5.03 11.13
C SER A 122 6.31 3.79 11.06
N GLY A 123 6.44 3.15 9.91
CA GLY A 123 7.25 1.95 9.79
C GLY A 123 7.44 1.50 8.35
N ALA A 124 7.91 0.27 8.16
CA ALA A 124 7.97 -0.37 6.85
C ALA A 124 7.89 -1.90 7.00
N TYR A 125 7.68 -2.61 5.90
CA TYR A 125 7.71 -4.07 5.90
C TYR A 125 9.10 -4.58 5.59
N PHE A 126 9.53 -5.63 6.27
CA PHE A 126 10.83 -6.26 6.12
C PHE A 126 10.69 -7.77 5.94
N THR A 127 11.60 -8.35 5.17
CA THR A 127 11.79 -9.80 5.07
C THR A 127 13.24 -10.13 4.71
N ASN A 128 13.61 -11.41 4.71
CA ASN A 128 14.94 -11.82 4.26
C ASN A 128 15.05 -11.80 2.72
N THR A 129 16.27 -11.61 2.21
CA THR A 129 16.54 -12.07 0.84
C THR A 129 16.55 -13.59 0.77
N THR A 130 16.31 -14.17 -0.40
CA THR A 130 16.44 -15.62 -0.61
C THR A 130 17.85 -16.08 -0.26
N TYR A 131 18.89 -15.34 -0.68
CA TYR A 131 20.27 -15.68 -0.33
C TYR A 131 20.44 -15.80 1.19
N THR A 132 20.09 -14.78 1.96
CA THR A 132 20.27 -14.77 3.42
C THR A 132 19.43 -15.85 4.11
N ALA A 133 18.16 -16.02 3.72
CA ALA A 133 17.29 -17.03 4.32
C ALA A 133 17.82 -18.45 4.08
N ARG A 134 18.20 -18.79 2.84
CA ARG A 134 18.72 -20.12 2.50
C ARG A 134 20.08 -20.39 3.14
N ASP A 135 20.91 -19.35 3.27
CA ASP A 135 22.20 -19.45 3.95
C ASP A 135 22.03 -19.77 5.44
N MET A 136 21.10 -19.12 6.15
CA MET A 136 20.79 -19.47 7.54
C MET A 136 20.20 -20.88 7.67
N GLU A 137 19.36 -21.32 6.73
CA GLU A 137 18.75 -22.66 6.74
C GLU A 137 19.77 -23.80 6.50
N GLN A 138 20.81 -23.55 5.70
CA GLN A 138 21.66 -24.61 5.11
C GLN A 138 23.15 -24.46 5.46
N GLY A 139 23.58 -23.27 5.88
CA GLY A 139 24.98 -22.87 5.94
C GLY A 139 25.61 -22.73 4.56
N SER A 140 26.88 -22.35 4.53
CA SER A 140 27.70 -22.29 3.32
C SER A 140 29.15 -22.65 3.62
N GLY A 141 30.05 -22.45 2.64
CA GLY A 141 31.50 -22.54 2.89
C GLY A 141 32.04 -21.39 3.74
N PHE A 142 31.24 -20.35 4.01
CA PHE A 142 31.65 -19.13 4.71
C PHE A 142 30.85 -18.88 6.00
N SER A 143 29.66 -19.45 6.13
CA SER A 143 28.72 -19.25 7.23
C SER A 143 28.22 -20.59 7.76
N LYS A 144 27.79 -20.62 9.01
CA LYS A 144 27.18 -21.80 9.61
C LYS A 144 25.66 -21.82 9.40
N LYS A 145 25.09 -23.03 9.45
CA LYS A 145 23.65 -23.23 9.58
C LYS A 145 23.19 -22.75 10.96
N PHE A 146 22.10 -22.00 11.02
CA PHE A 146 21.51 -21.54 12.28
C PHE A 146 20.88 -22.70 13.06
N GLY A 147 21.07 -22.70 14.38
CA GLY A 147 20.70 -23.82 15.24
C GLY A 147 21.69 -24.98 15.19
N GLY A 148 22.73 -24.93 14.35
CA GLY A 148 23.70 -26.01 14.23
C GLY A 148 23.10 -27.32 13.68
N ASP A 149 23.81 -28.43 13.91
CA ASP A 149 23.40 -29.75 13.40
C ASP A 149 22.23 -30.36 14.18
N ASP A 150 22.14 -30.09 15.48
CA ASP A 150 21.12 -30.62 16.39
C ASP A 150 19.96 -29.65 16.65
N GLY A 151 20.04 -28.42 16.15
CA GLY A 151 19.03 -27.38 16.29
C GLY A 151 19.17 -26.53 17.55
N ASN A 152 20.19 -26.74 18.39
CA ASN A 152 20.31 -26.10 19.72
C ASN A 152 21.28 -24.92 19.78
N ASP A 153 22.02 -24.62 18.72
CA ASP A 153 22.92 -23.47 18.74
C ASP A 153 22.12 -22.16 18.79
N GLU A 154 22.35 -21.36 19.83
CA GLU A 154 21.76 -20.03 19.94
C GLU A 154 22.29 -19.11 18.83
N ASP A 155 21.42 -18.78 17.88
CA ASP A 155 21.74 -17.93 16.74
C ASP A 155 20.76 -16.77 16.56
N PHE A 156 21.22 -15.68 15.96
CA PHE A 156 20.35 -14.59 15.55
C PHE A 156 20.92 -13.82 14.37
N PHE A 157 20.04 -13.21 13.60
CA PHE A 157 20.38 -12.22 12.59
C PHE A 157 19.35 -11.08 12.68
N ARG A 158 19.82 -9.85 12.79
CA ARG A 158 18.97 -8.68 13.03
C ARG A 158 19.47 -7.45 12.29
N VAL A 159 18.54 -6.54 12.04
CA VAL A 159 18.81 -5.19 11.55
C VAL A 159 18.53 -4.18 12.66
N VAL A 160 19.44 -3.23 12.81
CA VAL A 160 19.30 -2.05 13.67
C VAL A 160 18.97 -0.87 12.76
N ILE A 161 17.78 -0.32 12.94
CA ILE A 161 17.22 0.78 12.16
C ILE A 161 17.35 2.02 13.02
N SER A 162 18.27 2.92 12.67
CA SER A 162 18.58 4.11 13.47
C SER A 162 18.02 5.36 12.81
N SER A 163 17.28 6.16 13.56
CA SER A 163 16.65 7.39 13.10
C SER A 163 17.44 8.62 13.56
N TYR A 164 17.44 9.67 12.73
CA TYR A 164 18.22 10.88 12.96
C TYR A 164 17.40 12.14 12.63
N LEU A 165 17.73 13.22 13.32
CA LEU A 165 17.24 14.57 13.03
C LEU A 165 18.42 15.54 13.06
N ALA A 166 18.62 16.31 11.99
CA ALA A 166 19.74 17.22 11.79
C ALA A 166 21.10 16.55 12.06
N GLY A 167 21.24 15.28 11.68
CA GLY A 167 22.44 14.47 11.89
C GLY A 167 22.66 13.99 13.34
N THR A 168 21.74 14.26 14.25
CA THR A 168 21.76 13.75 15.63
C THR A 168 20.92 12.49 15.74
N PHE A 169 21.44 11.47 16.42
CA PHE A 169 20.70 10.23 16.69
C PHE A 169 19.46 10.53 17.56
N VAL A 170 18.31 10.00 17.16
CA VAL A 170 17.03 10.16 17.86
C VAL A 170 16.69 8.87 18.61
N ASP A 171 16.48 7.78 17.88
CA ASP A 171 16.10 6.47 18.41
C ASP A 171 16.54 5.35 17.46
N SER A 172 16.41 4.10 17.89
CA SER A 172 16.57 2.93 17.05
C SER A 172 15.58 1.82 17.33
N THR A 173 15.04 1.24 16.26
CA THR A 173 14.28 -0.02 16.31
C THR A 173 15.18 -1.19 15.95
N ILE A 174 15.06 -2.30 16.69
CA ILE A 174 15.74 -3.56 16.39
C ILE A 174 14.72 -4.55 15.85
N PHE A 175 15.01 -5.11 14.68
CA PHE A 175 14.18 -6.16 14.08
C PHE A 175 15.01 -7.42 13.83
N TYR A 176 14.54 -8.55 14.35
CA TYR A 176 15.16 -9.86 14.16
C TYR A 176 14.63 -10.50 12.87
N LEU A 177 15.53 -10.72 11.91
CA LEU A 177 15.27 -11.44 10.68
C LEU A 177 15.38 -12.96 10.89
N ALA A 178 16.07 -13.38 11.94
CA ALA A 178 16.05 -14.74 12.49
C ALA A 178 16.40 -14.71 13.98
N ASP A 179 15.81 -15.60 14.76
CA ASP A 179 16.10 -15.76 16.19
C ASP A 179 15.92 -17.23 16.61
N TYR A 180 17.02 -17.83 17.08
CA TYR A 180 17.16 -19.23 17.53
C TYR A 180 17.59 -19.30 19.00
N ARG A 181 17.38 -18.21 19.77
CA ARG A 181 17.80 -18.12 21.17
C ARG A 181 16.71 -18.61 22.13
N PHE A 182 15.65 -19.24 21.62
CA PHE A 182 14.55 -19.70 22.46
C PHE A 182 14.93 -21.02 23.13
N ALA A 183 14.57 -21.16 24.42
CA ALA A 183 14.75 -22.43 25.13
C ALA A 183 13.89 -23.58 24.56
N ASP A 184 12.87 -23.24 23.78
CA ASP A 184 12.00 -24.15 23.04
C ASP A 184 12.19 -23.87 21.55
N ASN A 185 12.98 -24.71 20.90
CA ASN A 185 13.39 -24.52 19.50
C ASN A 185 12.20 -24.54 18.52
N SER A 186 10.99 -24.94 18.95
CA SER A 186 9.79 -24.80 18.11
C SER A 186 9.38 -23.35 17.89
N LYS A 187 9.95 -22.42 18.67
CA LYS A 187 9.78 -20.97 18.53
C LYS A 187 10.87 -20.33 17.68
N ASP A 188 11.91 -21.06 17.32
CA ASP A 188 12.97 -20.56 16.45
C ASP A 188 12.39 -20.23 15.08
N TYR A 189 12.86 -19.14 14.49
CA TYR A 189 12.33 -18.68 13.22
C TYR A 189 13.36 -18.02 12.34
N ILE A 190 13.08 -18.10 11.04
CA ILE A 190 13.62 -17.24 9.99
C ILE A 190 12.43 -16.52 9.37
N VAL A 191 12.48 -15.19 9.31
CA VAL A 191 11.42 -14.39 8.68
C VAL A 191 11.41 -14.69 7.18
N LYS A 192 10.33 -15.31 6.71
CA LYS A 192 10.11 -15.67 5.30
C LYS A 192 8.86 -15.06 4.69
N ASP A 193 8.21 -14.19 5.44
CA ASP A 193 7.07 -13.41 5.01
C ASP A 193 7.33 -11.93 5.31
N TRP A 194 6.55 -11.03 4.71
CA TRP A 194 6.63 -9.61 5.01
C TRP A 194 6.21 -9.35 6.46
N THR A 195 7.02 -8.64 7.21
CA THR A 195 6.74 -8.30 8.61
C THR A 195 6.80 -6.80 8.79
N PHE A 196 5.72 -6.19 9.28
CA PHE A 196 5.74 -4.78 9.61
C PHE A 196 6.67 -4.52 10.79
N VAL A 197 7.53 -3.52 10.65
CA VAL A 197 8.41 -3.03 11.70
C VAL A 197 8.04 -1.59 11.97
N ASP A 198 7.55 -1.35 13.19
CA ASP A 198 7.22 -0.03 13.69
C ASP A 198 8.51 0.72 14.06
N PHE A 199 8.73 1.87 13.44
CA PHE A 199 9.83 2.77 13.79
C PHE A 199 9.45 3.70 14.93
N ASN A 200 8.16 3.83 15.21
CA ASN A 200 7.62 4.64 16.28
C ASN A 200 7.09 3.77 17.41
N ASN A 201 7.97 3.40 18.34
CA ASN A 201 7.61 2.53 19.46
C ASN A 201 6.70 3.21 20.50
N ASP A 202 6.41 4.52 20.37
CA ASP A 202 5.55 5.28 21.28
C ASP A 202 4.57 6.21 20.52
N PRO A 203 3.29 5.85 20.40
CA PRO A 203 2.29 6.67 19.70
C PRO A 203 1.91 7.97 20.45
N SER A 204 2.51 8.24 21.62
CA SER A 204 2.27 9.47 22.37
C SER A 204 3.24 10.61 22.03
N ASP A 205 4.37 10.32 21.38
CA ASP A 205 5.35 11.30 20.91
C ASP A 205 5.90 10.88 19.53
N ASP A 206 5.19 11.21 18.46
CA ASP A 206 5.67 11.03 17.08
C ASP A 206 6.87 11.96 16.84
N ILE A 207 8.09 11.43 16.91
CA ILE A 207 9.30 12.22 16.69
C ILE A 207 9.52 12.40 15.18
N GLU A 208 9.65 13.66 14.75
CA GLU A 208 10.07 13.98 13.39
C GLU A 208 11.54 13.61 13.17
N ILE A 209 11.81 12.93 12.07
CA ILE A 209 13.14 12.50 11.66
C ILE A 209 13.41 12.99 10.24
N ASP A 210 14.68 13.15 9.86
CA ASP A 210 15.08 13.53 8.49
C ASP A 210 15.87 12.43 7.77
N SER A 211 16.33 11.42 8.50
CA SER A 211 17.09 10.32 7.92
C SER A 211 17.06 9.06 8.78
N ILE A 212 17.21 7.92 8.11
CA ILE A 212 17.28 6.59 8.71
C ILE A 212 18.49 5.86 8.15
N SER A 213 19.18 5.07 8.98
CA SER A 213 20.27 4.19 8.55
C SER A 213 20.10 2.76 9.05
N PHE A 214 20.71 1.80 8.36
CA PHE A 214 20.54 0.38 8.61
C PHE A 214 21.89 -0.29 8.89
N ARG A 215 21.97 -1.07 9.97
CA ARG A 215 23.15 -1.86 10.34
C ARG A 215 22.76 -3.30 10.62
N TYR A 216 23.60 -4.22 10.18
CA TYR A 216 23.41 -5.67 10.38
C TYR A 216 24.18 -6.14 11.62
N GLU A 217 23.56 -7.03 12.38
CA GLU A 217 24.19 -7.73 13.51
C GLU A 217 23.73 -9.19 13.51
N GLY A 218 24.60 -10.11 13.92
CA GLY A 218 24.25 -11.53 14.02
C GLY A 218 25.21 -12.31 14.90
N SER A 219 24.90 -13.57 15.16
CA SER A 219 25.69 -14.49 15.98
C SER A 219 26.88 -15.10 15.24
N ASP A 220 26.73 -15.39 13.94
CA ASP A 220 27.76 -16.03 13.11
C ASP A 220 28.81 -15.00 12.63
N ASN A 221 29.87 -14.83 13.44
CA ASN A 221 30.97 -13.90 13.16
C ASN A 221 32.29 -14.65 13.01
N GLY A 222 33.07 -14.26 12.00
CA GLY A 222 34.45 -14.67 11.78
C GLY A 222 35.45 -13.53 12.04
N GLU A 223 36.71 -13.74 11.67
CA GLU A 223 37.80 -12.75 11.83
C GLU A 223 37.54 -11.44 11.06
N PHE A 224 36.75 -11.50 9.98
CA PHE A 224 36.46 -10.36 9.10
C PHE A 224 35.08 -9.73 9.31
N GLY A 225 34.36 -10.15 10.36
CA GLY A 225 33.02 -9.66 10.69
C GLY A 225 31.94 -10.72 10.52
N LEU A 226 30.72 -10.27 10.23
CA LEU A 226 29.56 -11.14 10.07
C LEU A 226 29.75 -12.07 8.86
N ASN A 227 29.64 -13.38 9.10
CA ASN A 227 29.69 -14.41 8.06
C ASN A 227 28.34 -14.55 7.35
N THR A 228 27.24 -14.43 8.11
CA THR A 228 25.88 -14.43 7.55
C THR A 228 25.74 -13.33 6.49
N PRO A 229 25.15 -13.62 5.32
CA PRO A 229 24.96 -12.63 4.28
C PRO A 229 24.15 -11.42 4.77
N ALA A 230 24.80 -10.25 4.80
CA ALA A 230 24.22 -8.99 5.24
C ALA A 230 23.27 -8.38 4.19
N TYR A 231 22.13 -9.03 3.96
CA TYR A 231 21.08 -8.60 3.04
C TYR A 231 19.71 -8.73 3.68
N PHE A 232 18.82 -7.77 3.39
CA PHE A 232 17.39 -7.87 3.71
C PHE A 232 16.58 -7.20 2.59
N CYS A 233 15.29 -7.49 2.56
CA CYS A 233 14.31 -6.82 1.72
C CYS A 233 13.42 -5.90 2.55
N MET A 234 13.01 -4.77 1.97
CA MET A 234 12.10 -3.81 2.56
C MET A 234 11.10 -3.31 1.51
N ASP A 235 9.88 -3.01 1.94
CA ASP A 235 8.83 -2.46 1.07
C ASP A 235 7.86 -1.56 1.85
N ASP A 236 7.06 -0.78 1.12
CA ASP A 236 6.01 0.11 1.62
C ASP A 236 6.49 1.00 2.79
N PHE A 237 7.49 1.84 2.53
CA PHE A 237 8.11 2.70 3.56
C PHE A 237 7.18 3.82 4.03
N ASN A 238 7.06 3.99 5.34
CA ASN A 238 6.06 4.82 6.02
C ASN A 238 4.64 4.25 5.99
N ALA A 239 4.47 2.95 5.69
CA ALA A 239 3.16 2.31 5.84
C ALA A 239 2.72 2.32 7.30
N ILE A 240 1.41 2.21 7.50
CA ILE A 240 0.77 2.00 8.79
C ILE A 240 0.27 0.55 8.87
N SER A 241 0.42 -0.08 10.03
CA SER A 241 -0.05 -1.46 10.25
C SER A 241 -1.41 -1.53 10.95
N ASP A 242 -2.06 -0.38 11.18
CA ASP A 242 -3.38 -0.33 11.77
C ASP A 242 -4.49 -0.39 10.70
N TYR A 243 -5.61 -0.97 11.10
CA TYR A 243 -6.84 -0.92 10.33
C TYR A 243 -7.61 0.31 10.81
N LYS A 244 -7.75 1.33 9.98
CA LYS A 244 -8.77 2.36 10.19
C LYS A 244 -9.86 2.16 9.16
N VAL A 245 -11.06 1.88 9.64
CA VAL A 245 -12.27 1.80 8.82
C VAL A 245 -13.20 2.91 9.24
N PHE A 246 -13.76 3.65 8.28
CA PHE A 246 -14.74 4.72 8.49
C PHE A 246 -14.22 5.98 9.19
N GLY A 247 -12.97 6.38 8.94
CA GLY A 247 -12.33 7.55 9.55
C GLY A 247 -11.87 8.63 8.57
N ASN A 248 -11.55 8.25 7.33
CA ASN A 248 -11.01 9.17 6.34
C ASN A 248 -12.11 9.78 5.47
N GLN A 249 -12.24 11.11 5.54
CA GLN A 249 -13.04 11.88 4.60
C GLN A 249 -12.16 12.95 3.95
N PHE A 250 -12.05 12.91 2.62
CA PHE A 250 -11.39 13.98 1.87
C PHE A 250 -12.27 15.23 1.87
N ARG A 251 -11.73 16.35 2.34
CA ARG A 251 -12.38 17.66 2.25
C ARG A 251 -11.76 18.43 1.08
N MET A 252 -12.36 18.28 -0.09
CA MET A 252 -11.90 18.90 -1.33
C MET A 252 -12.79 20.09 -1.71
N GLY A 253 -12.19 21.12 -2.29
CA GLY A 253 -12.93 22.24 -2.88
C GLY A 253 -13.72 21.80 -4.12
N ALA A 254 -14.61 22.65 -4.61
CA ALA A 254 -15.21 22.44 -5.93
C ALA A 254 -14.14 22.56 -7.02
N ASP A 255 -14.29 21.79 -8.11
CA ASP A 255 -13.40 21.81 -9.27
C ASP A 255 -11.91 21.59 -8.94
N THR A 256 -11.66 20.64 -8.03
CA THR A 256 -10.31 20.25 -7.60
C THR A 256 -10.06 18.77 -7.89
N PHE A 257 -8.78 18.42 -8.00
CA PHE A 257 -8.38 17.02 -8.11
C PHE A 257 -7.02 16.82 -7.44
N PHE A 258 -6.65 15.56 -7.28
CA PHE A 258 -5.31 15.16 -6.88
C PHE A 258 -4.88 13.98 -7.73
N ASN A 259 -3.74 14.08 -8.42
CA ASN A 259 -3.27 13.08 -9.37
C ASN A 259 -1.82 12.61 -9.13
N GLY A 260 -1.28 12.86 -7.93
CA GLY A 260 0.08 12.43 -7.58
C GLY A 260 1.20 13.41 -7.93
N SER A 261 0.88 14.65 -8.35
CA SER A 261 1.88 15.63 -8.76
C SER A 261 2.81 16.11 -7.63
N ASP A 262 2.45 15.85 -6.39
CA ASP A 262 3.27 16.08 -5.19
C ASP A 262 4.25 14.94 -4.89
N ALA A 263 4.25 13.90 -5.72
CA ALA A 263 4.99 12.67 -5.51
C ALA A 263 4.67 12.02 -4.15
N ALA A 264 3.40 11.96 -3.75
CA ALA A 264 2.97 11.20 -2.58
C ALA A 264 2.78 9.69 -2.84
N GLY A 265 2.59 9.32 -4.11
CA GLY A 265 2.49 7.94 -4.58
C GLY A 265 1.14 7.28 -4.54
N GLY A 266 0.17 7.98 -3.97
CA GLY A 266 -1.20 7.53 -3.85
C GLY A 266 -1.86 8.20 -2.68
N PHE A 267 -3.09 7.79 -2.40
CA PHE A 267 -3.86 8.24 -1.25
C PHE A 267 -4.55 7.04 -0.58
N LEU A 268 -4.79 7.16 0.73
CA LEU A 268 -5.57 6.19 1.49
C LEU A 268 -6.99 6.67 1.66
N LEU A 269 -7.95 5.84 1.28
CA LEU A 269 -9.31 5.94 1.76
C LEU A 269 -9.55 4.79 2.74
N ASP A 270 -9.51 5.12 4.02
CA ASP A 270 -9.48 4.13 5.10
C ASP A 270 -8.35 3.11 4.84
N GLN A 271 -8.66 1.82 4.77
CA GLN A 271 -7.71 0.75 4.46
C GLN A 271 -7.41 0.57 2.96
N MET A 272 -8.05 1.32 2.07
CA MET A 272 -7.86 1.17 0.63
C MET A 272 -6.80 2.13 0.11
N PHE A 273 -5.73 1.59 -0.44
CA PHE A 273 -4.69 2.36 -1.09
C PHE A 273 -4.94 2.49 -2.59
N PHE A 274 -4.93 3.74 -3.05
CA PHE A 274 -5.10 4.14 -4.43
C PHE A 274 -3.76 4.65 -4.97
N PRO A 275 -2.94 3.79 -5.61
CA PRO A 275 -1.65 4.20 -6.13
C PRO A 275 -1.79 5.20 -7.27
N ASN A 276 -0.84 6.14 -7.36
CA ASN A 276 -0.72 7.02 -8.50
C ASN A 276 0.74 7.33 -8.86
N SER A 277 0.95 7.71 -10.11
CA SER A 277 2.26 8.11 -10.60
C SER A 277 2.10 9.31 -11.51
N TYR A 278 2.91 10.33 -11.26
CA TYR A 278 2.91 11.57 -12.03
C TYR A 278 4.26 11.74 -12.74
N ASN A 279 4.18 12.07 -14.02
CA ASN A 279 5.33 12.37 -14.86
C ASN A 279 5.33 13.86 -15.19
N SER A 280 6.24 14.60 -14.56
CA SER A 280 6.37 16.05 -14.72
C SER A 280 6.91 16.47 -16.09
N ASP A 281 7.71 15.64 -16.76
CA ASP A 281 8.25 15.95 -18.08
C ASP A 281 7.15 16.02 -19.16
N TRP A 282 6.12 15.19 -18.99
CA TRP A 282 5.00 15.07 -19.93
C TRP A 282 3.69 15.66 -19.40
N ASN A 283 3.68 16.16 -18.16
CA ASN A 283 2.47 16.60 -17.44
C ASN A 283 1.35 15.54 -17.55
N SER A 284 1.71 14.29 -17.34
CA SER A 284 0.83 13.12 -17.47
C SER A 284 0.82 12.32 -16.17
N TRP A 285 -0.22 11.52 -15.97
CA TRP A 285 -0.34 10.68 -14.77
C TRP A 285 -1.02 9.35 -15.11
N SER A 286 -0.82 8.38 -14.23
CA SER A 286 -1.49 7.07 -14.25
C SER A 286 -1.84 6.65 -12.82
N GLY A 287 -2.63 5.58 -12.67
CA GLY A 287 -3.14 5.17 -11.37
C GLY A 287 -4.48 5.84 -11.08
N TRP A 288 -4.60 6.38 -9.88
CA TRP A 288 -5.82 6.99 -9.38
C TRP A 288 -5.68 8.48 -9.11
N SER A 289 -6.72 9.21 -9.47
CA SER A 289 -6.93 10.58 -9.07
C SER A 289 -8.23 10.68 -8.29
N ILE A 290 -8.23 11.39 -7.17
CA ILE A 290 -9.48 11.83 -6.53
C ILE A 290 -9.88 13.19 -7.12
N SER A 291 -11.16 13.39 -7.44
CA SER A 291 -11.63 14.55 -8.18
C SER A 291 -13.03 14.99 -7.76
N THR A 292 -13.24 16.30 -7.65
CA THR A 292 -14.55 16.96 -7.57
C THR A 292 -14.95 17.65 -8.87
N MET A 293 -14.16 17.49 -9.94
CA MET A 293 -14.46 18.12 -11.23
C MET A 293 -15.71 17.51 -11.87
N TYR A 294 -16.59 18.39 -12.34
CA TYR A 294 -17.81 18.00 -13.05
C TYR A 294 -18.09 18.91 -14.25
N ASP A 295 -17.35 18.67 -15.33
CA ASP A 295 -17.64 19.20 -16.65
C ASP A 295 -18.05 18.04 -17.58
N THR A 296 -19.33 17.98 -17.97
CA THR A 296 -19.88 16.96 -18.89
C THR A 296 -19.95 17.42 -20.35
N VAL A 297 -19.48 18.63 -20.63
CA VAL A 297 -19.64 19.31 -21.93
C VAL A 297 -18.34 19.28 -22.72
N THR A 298 -17.23 19.68 -22.10
CA THR A 298 -15.93 19.88 -22.77
C THR A 298 -15.31 18.54 -23.18
N ALA A 299 -14.87 18.44 -24.42
CA ALA A 299 -14.16 17.27 -24.94
C ALA A 299 -12.64 17.44 -24.82
N GLY A 300 -11.91 16.33 -24.87
CA GLY A 300 -10.45 16.30 -24.94
C GLY A 300 -9.75 16.11 -23.60
N PHE A 301 -8.43 15.89 -23.70
CA PHE A 301 -7.55 15.50 -22.60
C PHE A 301 -7.55 16.44 -21.39
N THR A 302 -7.77 17.74 -21.60
CA THR A 302 -7.84 18.70 -20.49
C THR A 302 -9.02 18.44 -19.54
N ASN A 303 -10.01 17.65 -19.96
CA ASN A 303 -11.17 17.27 -19.16
C ASN A 303 -11.08 15.82 -18.61
N GLN A 304 -9.87 15.30 -18.44
CA GLN A 304 -9.62 13.92 -17.97
C GLN A 304 -10.11 13.64 -16.53
N TYR A 305 -10.28 14.66 -15.70
CA TYR A 305 -10.67 14.50 -14.28
C TYR A 305 -12.18 14.60 -14.04
N SER A 306 -12.97 14.94 -15.05
CA SER A 306 -14.42 15.04 -14.89
C SER A 306 -15.11 13.70 -15.12
N SER A 307 -15.90 13.31 -14.14
CA SER A 307 -16.83 12.19 -14.28
C SER A 307 -17.99 12.55 -15.21
N LYS A 308 -18.49 11.58 -15.99
CA LYS A 308 -19.69 11.78 -16.81
C LYS A 308 -20.96 11.94 -15.96
N MET A 309 -20.94 11.40 -14.75
CA MET A 309 -22.01 11.48 -13.76
C MET A 309 -21.46 11.98 -12.43
N MET A 310 -22.21 12.81 -11.71
CA MET A 310 -21.86 13.19 -10.34
C MET A 310 -21.71 11.92 -9.48
N PRO A 311 -20.84 11.94 -8.45
CA PRO A 311 -20.79 10.84 -7.49
C PRO A 311 -22.18 10.64 -6.88
N LEU A 312 -22.45 9.41 -6.44
CA LEU A 312 -23.75 9.10 -5.86
C LEU A 312 -24.03 10.06 -4.70
N ALA A 313 -25.23 10.64 -4.64
CA ALA A 313 -25.69 11.35 -3.45
C ALA A 313 -26.36 10.31 -2.54
N THR A 314 -26.05 10.34 -1.24
CA THR A 314 -26.58 9.47 -0.17
C THR A 314 -27.96 8.88 -0.46
N LEU A 315 -28.11 7.56 -0.30
CA LEU A 315 -29.43 6.94 -0.24
C LEU A 315 -30.18 7.49 0.99
N PRO A 316 -31.42 7.99 0.86
CA PRO A 316 -32.13 8.69 1.94
C PRO A 316 -32.38 7.90 3.24
N THR A 317 -32.00 6.62 3.31
CA THR A 317 -32.36 5.68 4.38
C THR A 317 -31.24 4.76 4.83
N SER A 318 -29.98 4.97 4.42
CA SER A 318 -28.85 4.12 4.80
C SER A 318 -27.83 4.87 5.66
N ASN A 319 -27.20 4.19 6.61
CA ASN A 319 -26.00 4.69 7.30
C ASN A 319 -24.75 4.66 6.39
N ASP A 320 -24.86 4.25 5.13
CA ASP A 320 -23.74 4.12 4.22
C ASP A 320 -23.00 5.45 4.01
N VAL A 321 -21.66 5.39 4.03
CA VAL A 321 -20.80 6.53 3.71
C VAL A 321 -20.67 6.59 2.20
N VAL A 322 -21.25 7.64 1.60
CA VAL A 322 -21.09 7.92 0.18
C VAL A 322 -20.08 9.06 0.03
N HIS A 323 -18.98 8.78 -0.67
CA HIS A 323 -17.95 9.78 -0.94
C HIS A 323 -18.46 10.77 -1.98
N GLN A 324 -18.38 12.06 -1.68
CA GLN A 324 -18.87 13.13 -2.56
C GLN A 324 -17.86 13.51 -3.65
N GLN A 325 -16.79 12.71 -3.80
CA GLN A 325 -15.78 12.82 -4.84
C GLN A 325 -15.87 11.60 -5.77
N CYS A 326 -15.42 11.78 -7.01
CA CYS A 326 -15.16 10.66 -7.91
C CYS A 326 -13.68 10.25 -7.83
N PHE A 327 -13.43 8.97 -8.05
CA PHE A 327 -12.10 8.41 -8.22
C PHE A 327 -11.91 8.14 -9.71
N ILE A 328 -11.03 8.89 -10.35
CA ILE A 328 -10.72 8.78 -11.76
C ILE A 328 -9.55 7.82 -11.91
N SER A 329 -9.74 6.78 -12.70
CA SER A 329 -8.67 5.87 -13.09
C SER A 329 -8.01 6.36 -14.37
N GLY A 330 -6.69 6.44 -14.40
CA GLY A 330 -5.90 6.82 -15.58
C GLY A 330 -4.92 5.73 -15.98
N GLY A 331 -4.93 5.33 -17.25
CA GLY A 331 -4.13 4.22 -17.76
C GLY A 331 -4.95 2.95 -18.01
N VAL A 332 -4.33 1.98 -18.67
CA VAL A 332 -5.01 0.74 -19.11
C VAL A 332 -5.21 -0.24 -17.96
N SER A 333 -4.27 -0.32 -17.02
CA SER A 333 -4.35 -1.22 -15.88
C SER A 333 -4.02 -0.49 -14.60
N ASN A 334 -4.84 -0.67 -13.57
CA ASN A 334 -4.71 -0.06 -12.26
C ASN A 334 -5.21 -1.04 -11.19
N GLU A 335 -4.89 -0.76 -9.93
CA GLU A 335 -5.32 -1.60 -8.79
C GLU A 335 -5.71 -0.74 -7.59
N ILE A 336 -6.54 -1.29 -6.70
CA ILE A 336 -6.75 -0.79 -5.34
C ILE A 336 -6.39 -1.93 -4.40
N ARG A 337 -5.54 -1.68 -3.41
CA ARG A 337 -5.05 -2.73 -2.48
C ARG A 337 -5.30 -2.36 -1.02
N GLY A 338 -5.45 -3.38 -0.17
CA GLY A 338 -5.48 -3.20 1.28
C GLY A 338 -4.08 -3.12 1.89
N PRO A 339 -3.93 -2.79 3.19
CA PRO A 339 -2.68 -2.99 3.90
C PRO A 339 -2.34 -4.49 3.97
N TYR A 340 -1.06 -4.81 3.97
CA TYR A 340 -0.61 -6.17 4.16
C TYR A 340 -0.56 -6.52 5.65
N LEU A 341 -1.16 -7.64 6.05
CA LEU A 341 -1.41 -7.97 7.46
C LEU A 341 -0.75 -9.28 7.90
N ALA A 342 0.52 -9.47 7.54
CA ALA A 342 1.44 -10.47 8.13
C ALA A 342 0.85 -11.88 8.29
N GLY A 343 0.34 -12.45 7.20
CA GLY A 343 -0.25 -13.78 7.17
C GLY A 343 -1.56 -13.94 7.96
N GLN A 344 -2.12 -12.87 8.53
CA GLN A 344 -3.53 -12.87 8.88
C GLN A 344 -4.34 -12.81 7.57
N GLU A 345 -5.56 -13.35 7.59
CA GLU A 345 -6.50 -13.27 6.47
C GLU A 345 -7.19 -11.90 6.29
N PRO A 346 -6.56 -10.72 6.50
CA PRO A 346 -7.14 -9.49 6.02
C PRO A 346 -7.16 -9.32 4.51
N THR A 347 -8.38 -9.18 4.02
CA THR A 347 -8.65 -8.59 2.71
C THR A 347 -8.79 -7.09 2.84
N ILE A 348 -8.89 -6.39 1.71
CA ILE A 348 -9.33 -4.99 1.66
C ILE A 348 -10.72 -4.75 2.30
N PHE A 349 -11.35 -5.80 2.84
CA PHE A 349 -12.68 -5.83 3.45
C PHE A 349 -12.71 -6.31 4.92
N THR A 350 -11.58 -6.66 5.55
CA THR A 350 -11.63 -7.33 6.86
C THR A 350 -11.68 -6.41 8.06
N LEU A 351 -12.92 -6.19 8.49
CA LEU A 351 -13.34 -6.38 9.88
C LEU A 351 -14.82 -6.80 9.99
N TRP A 352 -15.47 -7.15 8.88
CA TRP A 352 -16.91 -7.41 8.87
C TRP A 352 -17.26 -8.55 7.93
N GLU A 353 -18.05 -9.50 8.43
CA GLU A 353 -18.65 -10.55 7.58
C GLU A 353 -19.54 -9.93 6.49
N PRO A 354 -19.70 -10.63 5.35
CA PRO A 354 -20.45 -10.14 4.20
C PRO A 354 -21.85 -9.59 4.53
N PRO A 355 -22.36 -8.63 3.73
CA PRO A 355 -21.85 -8.26 2.40
C PRO A 355 -20.60 -7.37 2.43
N VAL A 356 -19.79 -7.45 1.36
CA VAL A 356 -18.59 -6.62 1.13
C VAL A 356 -18.87 -5.18 1.58
N PRO A 357 -18.04 -4.59 2.46
CA PRO A 357 -18.31 -3.27 3.05
C PRO A 357 -18.13 -2.14 2.03
N VAL A 358 -17.87 -2.47 0.76
CA VAL A 358 -17.66 -1.51 -0.32
C VAL A 358 -18.51 -1.91 -1.53
N SER A 359 -19.12 -0.93 -2.18
CA SER A 359 -19.72 -1.07 -3.50
C SER A 359 -19.06 -0.09 -4.46
N LEU A 360 -18.61 -0.61 -5.60
CA LEU A 360 -17.95 0.16 -6.63
C LEU A 360 -18.94 0.41 -7.77
N PHE A 361 -19.13 1.68 -8.11
CA PHE A 361 -19.96 2.09 -9.22
C PHE A 361 -19.06 2.70 -10.28
N ILE A 362 -19.22 2.26 -11.51
CA ILE A 362 -18.36 2.63 -12.65
C ILE A 362 -19.19 3.37 -13.68
N THR A 363 -18.63 4.43 -14.26
CA THR A 363 -19.12 5.10 -15.46
C THR A 363 -17.95 5.66 -16.27
N ASN A 364 -18.22 6.27 -17.42
CA ASN A 364 -17.21 6.95 -18.21
C ASN A 364 -16.71 8.24 -17.54
N THR A 365 -15.48 8.63 -17.85
CA THR A 365 -15.11 10.06 -17.75
C THR A 365 -15.76 10.85 -18.88
N THR A 366 -15.92 12.16 -18.72
CA THR A 366 -16.42 13.01 -19.82
C THR A 366 -15.49 12.94 -21.03
N TYR A 367 -14.17 12.90 -20.80
CA TYR A 367 -13.20 12.79 -21.89
C TYR A 367 -13.43 11.52 -22.71
N ALA A 368 -13.39 10.33 -22.11
CA ALA A 368 -13.60 9.07 -22.82
C ALA A 368 -14.97 9.00 -23.49
N PHE A 369 -16.03 9.46 -22.80
CA PHE A 369 -17.39 9.51 -23.35
C PHE A 369 -17.47 10.34 -24.63
N LYS A 370 -16.94 11.58 -24.60
CA LYS A 370 -17.00 12.50 -25.74
C LYS A 370 -16.14 12.01 -26.89
N ASP A 371 -15.03 11.35 -26.58
CA ASP A 371 -14.12 10.83 -27.58
C ASP A 371 -14.74 9.65 -28.32
N MET A 372 -15.32 8.67 -27.62
CA MET A 372 -16.08 7.60 -28.29
C MET A 372 -17.26 8.14 -29.10
N LYS A 373 -17.96 9.16 -28.59
CA LYS A 373 -19.15 9.74 -29.24
C LYS A 373 -18.85 10.49 -30.53
N ASN A 374 -17.72 11.22 -30.57
CA ASN A 374 -17.43 12.16 -31.65
C ASN A 374 -16.17 11.80 -32.46
N GLY A 375 -15.31 10.94 -31.91
CA GLY A 375 -13.92 10.77 -32.32
C GLY A 375 -13.05 11.97 -31.99
N SER A 376 -11.74 11.79 -32.19
CA SER A 376 -10.74 12.86 -32.14
C SER A 376 -9.71 12.69 -33.27
N GLY A 377 -8.60 13.42 -33.18
CA GLY A 377 -7.45 13.18 -34.04
C GLY A 377 -6.67 11.91 -33.70
N PHE A 378 -6.97 11.26 -32.57
CA PHE A 378 -6.27 10.08 -32.06
C PHE A 378 -7.13 8.82 -32.05
N SER A 379 -8.41 8.96 -31.74
CA SER A 379 -9.38 7.86 -31.68
C SER A 379 -10.50 8.04 -32.70
N LYS A 380 -11.09 6.92 -33.13
CA LYS A 380 -12.25 6.96 -34.02
C LYS A 380 -13.54 7.16 -33.23
N LYS A 381 -14.56 7.67 -33.92
CA LYS A 381 -15.94 7.62 -33.44
C LYS A 381 -16.43 6.17 -33.42
N PHE A 382 -17.04 5.75 -32.31
CA PHE A 382 -17.64 4.42 -32.20
C PHE A 382 -18.90 4.30 -33.07
N GLY A 383 -19.09 3.13 -33.68
CA GLY A 383 -20.09 2.93 -34.73
C GLY A 383 -19.65 3.50 -36.08
N GLY A 384 -18.49 4.13 -36.17
CA GLY A 384 -17.99 4.70 -37.42
C GLY A 384 -18.85 5.84 -37.97
N ALA A 385 -18.70 6.10 -39.27
CA ALA A 385 -19.41 7.17 -39.96
C ALA A 385 -20.90 6.83 -40.18
N SER A 386 -21.19 5.55 -40.48
CA SER A 386 -22.53 5.01 -40.72
C SER A 386 -23.30 4.68 -39.44
N GLY A 387 -22.61 4.54 -38.30
CA GLY A 387 -23.22 4.17 -37.02
C GLY A 387 -23.42 2.67 -36.85
N ASP A 388 -22.73 1.83 -37.61
CA ASP A 388 -22.85 0.37 -37.65
C ASP A 388 -21.53 -0.40 -37.51
N ASP A 389 -20.39 0.29 -37.37
CA ASP A 389 -19.13 -0.39 -37.09
C ASP A 389 -19.19 -1.04 -35.69
N PRO A 390 -18.90 -2.35 -35.56
CA PRO A 390 -18.93 -3.02 -34.27
C PRO A 390 -17.78 -2.53 -33.39
N ASP A 391 -18.12 -1.79 -32.34
CA ASP A 391 -17.17 -1.20 -31.40
C ASP A 391 -17.50 -1.52 -29.94
N TYR A 392 -16.48 -1.52 -29.08
CA TYR A 392 -16.68 -1.64 -27.64
C TYR A 392 -15.61 -0.90 -26.85
N PHE A 393 -15.98 -0.51 -25.64
CA PHE A 393 -15.07 -0.09 -24.59
C PHE A 393 -15.54 -0.77 -23.30
N ARG A 394 -14.69 -1.58 -22.69
CA ARG A 394 -15.05 -2.37 -21.52
C ARG A 394 -13.98 -2.31 -20.45
N LEU A 395 -14.43 -2.41 -19.21
CA LEU A 395 -13.62 -2.54 -18.02
C LEU A 395 -13.77 -3.95 -17.48
N LEU A 396 -12.66 -4.64 -17.28
CA LEU A 396 -12.59 -5.86 -16.47
C LEU A 396 -12.26 -5.45 -15.03
N VAL A 397 -13.06 -5.90 -14.08
CA VAL A 397 -12.85 -5.69 -12.64
C VAL A 397 -12.55 -7.04 -12.01
N HIS A 398 -11.34 -7.17 -11.47
CA HIS A 398 -10.81 -8.42 -10.94
C HIS A 398 -10.78 -8.40 -9.42
N SER A 399 -11.41 -9.38 -8.77
CA SER A 399 -11.15 -9.69 -7.36
C SER A 399 -9.96 -10.64 -7.29
N ILE A 400 -8.90 -10.23 -6.59
CA ILE A 400 -7.59 -10.92 -6.62
C ILE A 400 -7.22 -11.38 -5.20
N SER A 401 -6.79 -12.64 -5.05
CA SER A 401 -6.33 -13.20 -3.77
C SER A 401 -4.98 -12.65 -3.34
N ILE A 402 -4.54 -12.98 -2.12
CA ILE A 402 -3.18 -12.66 -1.67
C ILE A 402 -2.12 -13.36 -2.54
N ASP A 403 -2.39 -14.55 -3.06
CA ASP A 403 -1.48 -15.30 -3.94
C ASP A 403 -1.51 -14.82 -5.40
N SER A 404 -2.16 -13.68 -5.68
CA SER A 404 -2.37 -13.11 -7.03
C SER A 404 -3.29 -13.91 -7.95
N ASP A 405 -4.06 -14.86 -7.41
CA ASP A 405 -5.08 -15.57 -8.19
C ASP A 405 -6.29 -14.67 -8.45
N THR A 406 -6.80 -14.69 -9.69
CA THR A 406 -8.06 -14.01 -10.01
C THR A 406 -9.24 -14.86 -9.55
N LEU A 407 -9.94 -14.40 -8.52
CA LEU A 407 -11.10 -15.05 -7.91
C LEU A 407 -12.39 -14.80 -8.70
N LEU A 408 -12.57 -13.55 -9.17
CA LEU A 408 -13.72 -13.12 -9.96
C LEU A 408 -13.25 -12.11 -11.01
N THR A 409 -13.83 -12.17 -12.20
CA THR A 409 -13.78 -11.08 -13.19
C THR A 409 -15.19 -10.64 -13.54
N ASP A 410 -15.55 -9.41 -13.20
CA ASP A 410 -16.75 -8.76 -13.74
C ASP A 410 -16.39 -7.95 -14.99
N THR A 411 -17.31 -7.90 -15.95
CA THR A 411 -17.10 -7.14 -17.19
C THR A 411 -18.17 -6.07 -17.32
N ILE A 412 -17.75 -4.80 -17.30
CA ILE A 412 -18.61 -3.65 -17.50
C ILE A 412 -18.33 -3.06 -18.87
N TYR A 413 -19.33 -3.01 -19.73
CA TYR A 413 -19.24 -2.29 -21.00
C TYR A 413 -19.53 -0.80 -20.75
N LEU A 414 -18.49 0.00 -20.91
CA LEU A 414 -18.54 1.46 -20.91
C LEU A 414 -19.08 2.00 -22.26
N ALA A 415 -18.97 1.21 -23.32
CA ALA A 415 -19.69 1.37 -24.57
C ALA A 415 -19.81 0.00 -25.27
N ASP A 416 -20.93 -0.22 -25.97
CA ASP A 416 -21.16 -1.43 -26.76
C ASP A 416 -21.98 -1.09 -28.01
N PHE A 417 -21.38 -1.28 -29.17
CA PHE A 417 -21.94 -1.04 -30.51
C PHE A 417 -21.96 -2.33 -31.34
N ARG A 418 -21.92 -3.49 -30.69
CA ARG A 418 -21.82 -4.80 -31.37
C ARG A 418 -23.18 -5.45 -31.61
N PHE A 419 -24.28 -4.73 -31.36
CA PHE A 419 -25.63 -5.26 -31.53
C PHE A 419 -25.98 -5.34 -33.01
N GLU A 420 -26.74 -6.36 -33.42
CA GLU A 420 -27.29 -6.42 -34.79
C GLU A 420 -28.34 -5.31 -35.05
N ASP A 421 -28.97 -4.84 -33.98
CA ASP A 421 -29.93 -3.74 -33.98
C ASP A 421 -29.27 -2.53 -33.30
N ASN A 422 -28.70 -1.63 -34.11
CA ASN A 422 -27.93 -0.48 -33.65
C ASN A 422 -28.74 0.49 -32.77
N THR A 423 -30.06 0.36 -32.69
CA THR A 423 -30.85 1.14 -31.72
C THR A 423 -30.55 0.77 -30.27
N LYS A 424 -29.85 -0.36 -30.05
CA LYS A 424 -29.37 -0.82 -28.75
C LYS A 424 -27.95 -0.37 -28.44
N ASP A 425 -27.25 0.24 -29.40
CA ASP A 425 -25.90 0.74 -29.20
C ASP A 425 -25.90 1.83 -28.14
N TYR A 426 -24.89 1.82 -27.28
CA TYR A 426 -24.80 2.79 -26.19
C TYR A 426 -23.38 3.13 -25.80
N ILE A 427 -23.24 4.32 -25.21
CA ILE A 427 -22.11 4.71 -24.38
C ILE A 427 -22.69 4.92 -22.98
N LEU A 428 -22.13 4.26 -21.98
CA LEU A 428 -22.62 4.28 -20.61
C LEU A 428 -22.48 5.68 -20.00
N GLU A 429 -23.59 6.30 -19.61
CA GLU A 429 -23.61 7.56 -18.86
C GLU A 429 -23.90 7.32 -17.38
N GLU A 430 -24.77 6.37 -17.08
CA GLU A 430 -25.24 6.06 -15.73
C GLU A 430 -24.25 5.18 -14.95
N TRP A 431 -24.33 5.25 -13.63
CA TRP A 431 -23.55 4.39 -12.73
C TRP A 431 -23.93 2.92 -12.89
N LYS A 432 -22.92 2.08 -13.13
CA LYS A 432 -23.05 0.62 -13.13
C LYS A 432 -22.28 0.03 -11.95
N GLU A 433 -22.96 -0.67 -11.06
CA GLU A 433 -22.31 -1.39 -9.96
C GLU A 433 -21.46 -2.55 -10.53
N ALA A 434 -20.21 -2.63 -10.09
CA ALA A 434 -19.31 -3.74 -10.36
C ALA A 434 -19.54 -4.88 -9.36
N LYS A 435 -19.52 -6.11 -9.85
CA LYS A 435 -19.49 -7.29 -8.99
C LYS A 435 -18.07 -7.52 -8.50
N ILE A 436 -17.93 -7.59 -7.19
CA ILE A 436 -16.67 -7.90 -6.52
C ILE A 436 -16.90 -9.01 -5.50
N ASP A 437 -15.92 -9.88 -5.37
CA ASP A 437 -15.86 -10.92 -4.34
C ASP A 437 -14.84 -10.52 -3.26
N TYR A 438 -14.89 -11.22 -2.13
CA TYR A 438 -13.91 -11.11 -1.06
C TYR A 438 -12.49 -11.33 -1.63
N SER A 439 -11.63 -10.32 -1.51
CA SER A 439 -10.32 -10.30 -2.19
C SER A 439 -9.33 -9.37 -1.52
N HIS A 440 -8.03 -9.67 -1.62
CA HIS A 440 -6.97 -8.83 -1.07
C HIS A 440 -6.75 -7.55 -1.91
N LYS A 441 -7.01 -7.66 -3.22
CA LYS A 441 -6.82 -6.58 -4.18
C LYS A 441 -7.93 -6.55 -5.22
N ILE A 442 -8.25 -5.35 -5.71
CA ILE A 442 -9.14 -5.16 -6.84
C ILE A 442 -8.31 -4.65 -8.02
N GLY A 443 -8.23 -5.44 -9.09
CA GLY A 443 -7.58 -5.07 -10.34
C GLY A 443 -8.56 -4.50 -11.35
N PHE A 444 -8.10 -3.58 -12.20
CA PHE A 444 -8.88 -2.93 -13.23
C PHE A 444 -8.12 -3.01 -14.56
N GLU A 445 -8.78 -3.44 -15.64
CA GLU A 445 -8.21 -3.49 -16.99
C GLU A 445 -9.19 -2.92 -18.03
N LEU A 446 -8.79 -1.86 -18.71
CA LEU A 446 -9.55 -1.28 -19.82
C LEU A 446 -9.19 -1.95 -21.15
N GLN A 447 -10.21 -2.22 -21.96
CA GLN A 447 -10.06 -2.75 -23.31
C GLN A 447 -10.99 -2.01 -24.28
N SER A 448 -10.50 -1.74 -25.48
CA SER A 448 -11.29 -1.12 -26.55
C SER A 448 -11.15 -1.87 -27.87
N SER A 449 -12.14 -1.74 -28.76
CA SER A 449 -12.00 -2.10 -30.17
C SER A 449 -11.11 -1.15 -30.96
N ASP A 450 -10.96 0.11 -30.53
CA ASP A 450 -10.12 1.11 -31.20
C ASP A 450 -8.67 1.04 -30.68
N ASN A 451 -7.84 0.28 -31.41
CA ASN A 451 -6.42 0.09 -31.11
C ASN A 451 -5.56 0.51 -32.30
N GLY A 452 -4.46 1.19 -32.00
CA GLY A 452 -3.40 1.54 -32.94
C GLY A 452 -2.13 0.72 -32.70
N MET A 453 -1.05 1.11 -33.37
CA MET A 453 0.27 0.46 -33.25
C MET A 453 0.86 0.56 -31.83
N PHE A 454 0.43 1.55 -31.05
CA PHE A 454 0.96 1.85 -29.71
C PHE A 454 0.01 1.44 -28.58
N GLY A 455 -1.06 0.69 -28.89
CA GLY A 455 -2.08 0.26 -27.93
C GLY A 455 -3.41 0.94 -28.16
N MET A 456 -4.22 1.03 -27.11
CA MET A 456 -5.57 1.58 -27.15
C MET A 456 -5.55 3.07 -27.54
N ASN A 457 -6.31 3.43 -28.58
CA ASN A 457 -6.47 4.82 -29.00
C ASN A 457 -7.53 5.54 -28.16
N THR A 458 -8.60 4.82 -27.78
CA THR A 458 -9.64 5.31 -26.87
C THR A 458 -9.00 5.78 -25.56
N PRO A 459 -9.41 6.94 -25.00
CA PRO A 459 -8.82 7.43 -23.76
C PRO A 459 -8.96 6.41 -22.64
N ALA A 460 -7.81 6.05 -22.04
CA ALA A 460 -7.74 5.08 -20.96
C ALA A 460 -8.15 5.69 -19.61
N TYR A 461 -9.38 6.18 -19.52
CA TYR A 461 -9.94 6.82 -18.33
C TYR A 461 -11.37 6.39 -18.04
N PHE A 462 -11.63 5.94 -16.82
CA PHE A 462 -12.99 5.72 -16.31
C PHE A 462 -13.18 6.40 -14.95
N SER A 463 -14.43 6.58 -14.56
CA SER A 463 -14.81 7.17 -13.28
C SER A 463 -15.37 6.10 -12.36
N LEU A 464 -15.01 6.19 -11.08
CA LEU A 464 -15.46 5.31 -10.01
C LEU A 464 -16.10 6.16 -8.90
N SER A 465 -17.27 5.73 -8.44
CA SER A 465 -17.90 6.19 -7.21
C SER A 465 -17.92 5.03 -6.23
N LEU A 466 -17.67 5.31 -4.96
CA LEU A 466 -17.51 4.30 -3.94
C LEU A 466 -18.50 4.55 -2.79
N ILE A 467 -19.20 3.49 -2.38
CA ILE A 467 -20.03 3.49 -1.18
C ILE A 467 -19.41 2.53 -0.18
N GLN A 468 -19.15 2.99 1.04
CA GLN A 468 -18.80 2.11 2.14
C GLN A 468 -20.05 1.81 2.96
N ARG A 469 -20.44 0.54 3.01
CA ARG A 469 -21.66 0.10 3.68
C ARG A 469 -21.40 -0.01 5.18
N LEU A 470 -22.14 0.78 5.96
CA LEU A 470 -22.12 0.63 7.41
C LEU A 470 -23.11 -0.46 7.83
N PRO A 471 -22.71 -1.38 8.71
CA PRO A 471 -23.59 -2.40 9.24
C PRO A 471 -24.76 -1.77 10.01
N VAL A 472 -25.97 -2.30 9.81
CA VAL A 472 -27.24 -1.77 10.35
C VAL A 472 -27.30 -1.82 11.88
N SER A 473 -26.39 -2.56 12.53
CA SER A 473 -26.23 -2.62 13.98
C SER A 473 -24.87 -2.06 14.39
N ILE A 474 -24.71 -0.75 14.28
CA ILE A 474 -23.78 -0.03 15.13
C ILE A 474 -24.63 0.54 16.27
N SER A 475 -24.63 -0.15 17.41
CA SER A 475 -24.74 0.57 18.68
C SER A 475 -23.56 1.54 18.67
N GLU A 476 -23.85 2.83 18.51
CA GLU A 476 -22.94 4.00 18.52
C GLU A 476 -21.45 3.65 18.37
N VAL A 477 -20.82 4.07 17.26
CA VAL A 477 -19.35 4.07 17.17
C VAL A 477 -18.83 4.89 18.35
N LYS A 478 -18.48 4.20 19.43
CA LYS A 478 -17.88 4.80 20.60
C LYS A 478 -16.51 5.28 20.16
N LYS A 479 -16.31 6.60 20.21
CA LYS A 479 -15.10 7.31 19.78
C LYS A 479 -13.85 6.63 20.34
N GLU A 480 -12.78 6.52 19.57
CA GLU A 480 -11.53 6.03 20.13
C GLU A 480 -10.99 7.06 21.13
N VAL A 481 -10.63 6.58 22.33
CA VAL A 481 -10.16 7.43 23.44
C VAL A 481 -8.79 6.99 23.90
N GLU A 482 -8.02 7.93 24.43
CA GLU A 482 -6.69 7.66 24.94
C GLU A 482 -6.74 7.05 26.35
N VAL A 483 -6.12 5.88 26.50
CA VAL A 483 -5.97 5.17 27.78
C VAL A 483 -4.53 4.66 27.90
N MET A 484 -3.88 4.91 29.02
CA MET A 484 -2.57 4.33 29.35
C MET A 484 -2.75 3.05 30.17
N ALA A 485 -1.90 2.04 29.92
CA ALA A 485 -1.87 0.80 30.68
C ALA A 485 -0.42 0.48 31.10
N TYR A 486 -0.15 0.34 32.39
CA TYR A 486 1.22 0.13 32.90
C TYR A 486 1.27 -0.64 34.24
N PRO A 487 2.38 -1.29 34.59
CA PRO A 487 3.53 -1.54 33.72
C PRO A 487 3.17 -2.54 32.61
N ASN A 488 3.91 -2.49 31.51
CA ASN A 488 3.85 -3.49 30.45
C ASN A 488 5.29 -3.79 30.00
N PRO A 489 5.82 -5.00 30.22
CA PRO A 489 5.18 -6.19 30.81
C PRO A 489 4.75 -6.03 32.28
N THR A 490 3.85 -6.89 32.74
CA THR A 490 3.36 -6.94 34.14
C THR A 490 3.24 -8.38 34.66
N SER A 491 3.45 -8.58 35.96
CA SER A 491 3.30 -9.89 36.62
C SER A 491 1.98 -10.00 37.39
N ASP A 492 1.56 -8.97 38.12
CA ASP A 492 0.48 -9.13 39.12
C ASP A 492 -0.60 -8.06 38.98
N LEU A 493 -0.18 -6.81 38.81
CA LEU A 493 -1.05 -5.63 38.81
C LEU A 493 -0.87 -4.84 37.52
N LEU A 494 -1.98 -4.48 36.89
CA LEU A 494 -2.03 -3.62 35.71
C LEU A 494 -2.86 -2.38 36.01
N HIS A 495 -2.24 -1.21 35.88
CA HIS A 495 -2.85 0.08 36.09
C HIS A 495 -3.39 0.61 34.76
N PHE A 496 -4.59 1.21 34.80
CA PHE A 496 -5.19 1.93 33.69
C PHE A 496 -5.43 3.38 34.09
N VAL A 497 -5.14 4.31 33.19
CA VAL A 497 -5.39 5.75 33.37
C VAL A 497 -6.01 6.30 32.08
N SER A 498 -7.08 7.06 32.21
CA SER A 498 -7.84 7.67 31.11
C SER A 498 -8.16 9.13 31.43
N GLN A 499 -8.32 9.96 30.39
CA GLN A 499 -8.84 11.33 30.57
C GLN A 499 -10.34 11.35 30.94
N ASN A 500 -11.08 10.31 30.53
CA ASN A 500 -12.52 10.15 30.74
C ASN A 500 -12.80 9.01 31.75
N SER A 501 -13.99 9.02 32.38
CA SER A 501 -14.36 7.96 33.32
C SER A 501 -14.37 6.61 32.59
N ILE A 502 -13.68 5.63 33.14
CA ILE A 502 -13.70 4.25 32.65
C ILE A 502 -14.94 3.58 33.24
N GLU A 503 -15.81 3.08 32.38
CA GLU A 503 -17.03 2.34 32.75
C GLU A 503 -16.73 0.84 32.91
N ASN A 504 -15.87 0.29 32.05
CA ASN A 504 -15.57 -1.13 32.01
C ASN A 504 -14.18 -1.42 31.44
N ILE A 505 -13.53 -2.46 31.95
CA ILE A 505 -12.33 -3.04 31.34
C ILE A 505 -12.56 -4.53 31.13
N SER A 506 -12.50 -4.98 29.89
CA SER A 506 -12.58 -6.39 29.50
C SER A 506 -11.19 -6.88 29.08
N ILE A 507 -10.68 -7.92 29.75
CA ILE A 507 -9.44 -8.59 29.35
C ILE A 507 -9.79 -9.73 28.41
N LEU A 508 -9.12 -9.77 27.27
CA LEU A 508 -9.32 -10.73 26.19
C LEU A 508 -8.02 -11.51 25.96
N SER A 509 -8.13 -12.79 25.64
CA SER A 509 -7.02 -13.58 25.09
C SER A 509 -6.67 -13.11 23.67
N LEU A 510 -5.52 -13.55 23.13
CA LEU A 510 -5.16 -13.32 21.72
C LEU A 510 -6.18 -13.89 20.73
N GLN A 511 -6.93 -14.92 21.14
CA GLN A 511 -8.01 -15.54 20.35
C GLN A 511 -9.33 -14.76 20.46
N GLY A 512 -9.36 -13.63 21.18
CA GLY A 512 -10.53 -12.77 21.35
C GLY A 512 -11.52 -13.24 22.43
N GLU A 513 -11.21 -14.31 23.16
CA GLU A 513 -12.06 -14.78 24.26
C GLU A 513 -11.94 -13.85 25.46
N LYS A 514 -13.08 -13.44 26.03
CA LYS A 514 -13.09 -12.62 27.24
C LYS A 514 -12.72 -13.46 28.46
N VAL A 515 -11.53 -13.23 29.01
CA VAL A 515 -11.00 -13.96 30.16
C VAL A 515 -11.36 -13.29 31.50
N GLN A 516 -11.45 -11.96 31.54
CA GLN A 516 -11.86 -11.21 32.74
C GLN A 516 -12.63 -9.93 32.38
N ASN A 517 -13.41 -9.40 33.31
CA ASN A 517 -14.19 -8.18 33.14
C ASN A 517 -14.31 -7.41 34.45
N TYR A 518 -14.05 -6.11 34.40
CA TYR A 518 -14.08 -5.20 35.54
C TYR A 518 -15.05 -4.06 35.23
N ILE A 519 -15.97 -3.78 36.14
CA ILE A 519 -16.77 -2.56 36.09
C ILE A 519 -15.99 -1.51 36.86
N VAL A 520 -15.80 -0.35 36.24
CA VAL A 520 -15.08 0.79 36.79
C VAL A 520 -16.04 1.98 36.79
N ASP A 521 -15.77 2.98 37.60
CA ASP A 521 -16.48 4.26 37.57
C ASP A 521 -15.52 5.37 38.03
N ASN A 522 -14.37 5.42 37.38
CA ASN A 522 -13.28 6.34 37.72
C ASN A 522 -12.32 6.50 36.53
N LYS A 523 -11.50 7.55 36.54
CA LYS A 523 -10.48 7.82 35.51
C LYS A 523 -9.26 6.90 35.61
N SER A 524 -9.17 6.08 36.66
CA SER A 524 -8.09 5.13 36.85
C SER A 524 -8.58 3.84 37.47
N ALA A 525 -7.95 2.72 37.12
CA ALA A 525 -8.21 1.40 37.70
C ALA A 525 -6.91 0.64 37.95
N VAL A 526 -6.93 -0.28 38.91
CA VAL A 526 -5.83 -1.22 39.16
C VAL A 526 -6.43 -2.63 39.13
N LEU A 527 -5.99 -3.44 38.17
CA LEU A 527 -6.48 -4.79 37.94
C LEU A 527 -5.48 -5.79 38.50
N ASN A 528 -5.96 -6.73 39.30
CA ASN A 528 -5.18 -7.92 39.65
C ASN A 528 -5.37 -8.97 38.56
N ILE A 529 -4.26 -9.31 37.91
CA ILE A 529 -4.15 -10.27 36.80
C ILE A 529 -3.25 -11.46 37.15
N GLU A 530 -2.90 -11.65 38.43
CA GLU A 530 -1.97 -12.68 38.92
C GLU A 530 -2.38 -14.10 38.45
N ASN A 531 -3.68 -14.34 38.37
CA ASN A 531 -4.26 -15.63 37.97
C ASN A 531 -4.30 -15.87 36.45
N LEU A 532 -3.87 -14.90 35.63
CA LEU A 532 -3.76 -15.10 34.19
C LEU A 532 -2.46 -15.89 33.88
N PRO A 533 -2.51 -16.91 33.01
CA PRO A 533 -1.30 -17.53 32.47
C PRO A 533 -0.35 -16.50 31.83
N SER A 534 0.95 -16.77 31.84
CA SER A 534 1.92 -15.95 31.11
C SER A 534 1.59 -15.95 29.62
N GLY A 535 1.54 -14.77 29.01
CA GLY A 535 1.09 -14.60 27.63
C GLY A 535 0.72 -13.17 27.27
N ILE A 536 0.30 -12.97 26.02
CA ILE A 536 -0.16 -11.67 25.53
C ILE A 536 -1.68 -11.59 25.68
N TYR A 537 -2.15 -10.44 26.14
CA TYR A 537 -3.58 -10.15 26.33
C TYR A 537 -3.94 -8.80 25.73
N LEU A 538 -5.22 -8.61 25.44
CA LEU A 538 -5.80 -7.32 25.05
C LEU A 538 -6.76 -6.86 26.14
N ALA A 539 -6.58 -5.64 26.64
CA ALA A 539 -7.52 -4.97 27.51
C ALA A 539 -8.37 -4.00 26.69
N ARG A 540 -9.66 -4.30 26.53
CA ARG A 540 -10.64 -3.41 25.93
C ARG A 540 -11.26 -2.54 27.03
N VAL A 541 -10.99 -1.25 26.98
CA VAL A 541 -11.38 -0.25 27.98
C VAL A 541 -12.52 0.57 27.42
N TYR A 542 -13.66 0.54 28.08
CA TYR A 542 -14.84 1.32 27.77
C TYR A 542 -14.88 2.54 28.68
N THR A 543 -15.05 3.71 28.08
CA THR A 543 -15.26 4.98 28.77
C THR A 543 -16.59 5.58 28.34
N GLU A 544 -17.00 6.63 29.04
CA GLU A 544 -18.20 7.42 28.69
C GLU A 544 -18.13 7.99 27.26
N GLU A 545 -16.95 8.40 26.82
CA GLU A 545 -16.74 9.05 25.51
C GLU A 545 -16.40 8.04 24.40
N GLY A 546 -15.87 6.87 24.76
CA GLY A 546 -15.78 5.74 23.85
C GLY A 546 -14.79 4.64 24.26
N ILE A 547 -14.15 3.94 23.32
CA ILE A 547 -13.42 2.69 23.59
C ILE A 547 -11.94 2.81 23.27
N ALA A 548 -11.07 2.18 24.06
CA ALA A 548 -9.66 1.98 23.77
C ALA A 548 -9.30 0.49 23.85
N THR A 549 -8.31 0.03 23.09
CA THR A 549 -7.73 -1.31 23.26
C THR A 549 -6.24 -1.20 23.59
N LYS A 550 -5.79 -1.92 24.63
CA LYS A 550 -4.39 -1.91 25.07
C LYS A 550 -3.84 -3.33 25.13
N ARG A 551 -2.78 -3.60 24.37
CA ARG A 551 -2.04 -4.87 24.44
C ARG A 551 -1.10 -4.84 25.64
N PHE A 552 -1.07 -5.91 26.43
CA PHE A 552 -0.09 -6.09 27.51
C PHE A 552 0.44 -7.52 27.58
N ILE A 553 1.63 -7.67 28.15
CA ILE A 553 2.33 -8.95 28.33
C ILE A 553 2.27 -9.33 29.81
N LYS A 554 1.63 -10.47 30.12
CA LYS A 554 1.65 -11.11 31.44
C LYS A 554 2.89 -12.01 31.54
N GLN A 555 3.73 -11.77 32.54
CA GLN A 555 4.92 -12.58 32.84
C GLN A 555 4.62 -13.67 33.85
#